data_AF-A0A9Y2JWG7-F1
#
_entry.id   AF-A0A9Y2JWG7-F1
#
_cell.length_a   1.000
_cell.length_b   1.000
_cell.length_c   1.000
_cell.angle_alpha   90.00
_cell.angle_beta   90.00
_cell.angle_gamma   90.00
#
_symmetry.space_group_name_H-M   'P 1'
#
loop_
_entity.id
_entity.type
_entity.pdbx_description
1 polymer ?
#
loop_
_entity_poly.entity_id
_entity_poly.type
_entity_poly.pdbx_seq_one_letter_code
_entity_poly.pdbx_strand_id
1 'polypeptide(L)'
;MTGLGALADPGDVLGAVRVALAELDLDGEDQAAIVLALRLGAAVDAEESGRTLAELAGKLLAVLTELGATPAARKSIVPQAAPTARSAAQLAKDELKARRVARQTDGTG
;
A
#
# COMPACT_ATOMS: atom_id res chain seq x y z
N MET A 1 -36.59 5.03 8.51
CA MET A 1 -35.91 4.14 7.54
C MET A 1 -35.33 5.04 6.46
N THR A 2 -34.11 5.54 6.66
CA THR A 2 -33.49 6.54 5.77
C THR A 2 -32.62 5.79 4.76
N GLY A 3 -32.90 5.99 3.48
CA GLY A 3 -32.34 5.22 2.37
C GLY A 3 -30.84 5.41 2.19
N LEU A 4 -30.09 4.34 2.39
CA LEU A 4 -28.71 4.12 1.94
C LEU A 4 -28.68 3.45 0.54
N GLY A 5 -29.68 3.75 -0.30
CA GLY A 5 -29.99 2.98 -1.52
C GLY A 5 -29.53 3.59 -2.84
N ALA A 6 -28.72 4.65 -2.83
CA ALA A 6 -28.13 5.25 -4.03
C ALA A 6 -26.59 5.22 -3.98
N LEU A 7 -26.04 4.24 -3.25
CA LEU A 7 -24.60 4.05 -3.08
C LEU A 7 -24.02 3.36 -4.32
N ALA A 8 -23.46 4.15 -5.22
CA ALA A 8 -22.69 3.75 -6.40
C ALA A 8 -23.43 2.83 -7.38
N ASP A 9 -23.60 3.27 -8.63
CA ASP A 9 -23.78 2.28 -9.70
C ASP A 9 -22.52 1.40 -9.66
N PRO A 10 -22.61 0.07 -9.47
CA PRO A 10 -21.44 -0.79 -9.38
C PRO A 10 -20.56 -0.79 -10.64
N GLY A 11 -20.98 -0.08 -11.71
CA GLY A 11 -20.21 0.14 -12.93
C GLY A 11 -19.31 1.38 -12.96
N ASP A 12 -19.41 2.33 -12.02
CA ASP A 12 -18.69 3.62 -12.09
C ASP A 12 -17.51 3.70 -11.07
N VAL A 13 -16.33 4.05 -11.57
CA VAL A 13 -15.07 4.11 -10.82
C VAL A 13 -15.07 5.27 -9.83
N LEU A 14 -15.62 6.43 -10.18
CA LEU A 14 -15.78 7.57 -9.28
C LEU A 14 -16.61 7.22 -8.04
N GLY A 15 -17.69 6.45 -8.20
CA GLY A 15 -18.56 5.95 -7.15
C GLY A 15 -17.79 5.06 -6.17
N ALA A 16 -17.01 4.12 -6.71
CA ALA A 16 -16.14 3.26 -5.90
C ALA A 16 -15.07 4.08 -5.14
N VAL A 17 -14.46 5.08 -5.78
CA VAL A 17 -13.49 5.99 -5.14
C VAL A 17 -14.13 6.78 -4.01
N ARG A 18 -15.35 7.30 -4.20
CA ARG A 18 -16.08 8.05 -3.15
C ARG A 18 -16.36 7.19 -1.93
N VAL A 19 -16.82 5.96 -2.12
CA VAL A 19 -17.07 5.02 -1.02
C VAL A 19 -15.77 4.73 -0.28
N ALA A 20 -14.69 4.42 -1.00
CA ALA A 20 -13.40 4.13 -0.40
C ALA A 20 -12.81 5.31 0.40
N LEU A 21 -12.96 6.55 -0.10
CA LEU A 21 -12.49 7.74 0.61
C LEU A 21 -13.34 8.06 1.85
N ALA A 22 -14.64 7.77 1.82
CA ALA A 22 -15.52 8.00 2.97
C ALA A 22 -15.27 7.03 4.14
N GLU A 23 -14.64 5.89 3.89
CA GLU A 23 -14.24 4.92 4.92
C GLU A 23 -12.92 5.28 5.62
N LEU A 24 -12.19 6.27 5.12
CA LEU A 24 -10.90 6.69 5.65
C LEU A 24 -11.07 7.91 6.57
N ASP A 25 -10.28 7.93 7.63
CA ASP A 25 -10.11 9.09 8.48
C ASP A 25 -9.05 9.99 7.84
N LEU A 26 -9.49 10.95 7.03
CA LEU A 26 -8.64 11.83 6.23
C LEU A 26 -8.65 13.24 6.80
N ASP A 27 -7.48 13.86 6.89
CA ASP A 27 -7.31 15.18 7.48
C ASP A 27 -7.23 16.28 6.41
N GLY A 28 -7.18 17.54 6.85
CA GLY A 28 -7.10 18.69 5.95
C GLY A 28 -5.87 18.69 5.03
N GLU A 29 -4.80 18.00 5.41
CA GLU A 29 -3.58 17.83 4.60
C GLU A 29 -3.82 16.94 3.37
N ASP A 30 -4.79 16.02 3.45
CA ASP A 30 -5.15 15.08 2.38
C ASP A 30 -6.10 15.68 1.34
N GLN A 31 -6.63 16.88 1.59
CA GLN A 31 -7.68 17.48 0.75
C GLN A 31 -7.28 17.61 -0.72
N ALA A 32 -6.01 17.92 -1.00
CA ALA A 32 -5.51 18.00 -2.37
C ALA A 32 -5.51 16.63 -3.07
N ALA A 33 -5.11 15.57 -2.35
CA ALA A 33 -5.10 14.21 -2.84
C ALA A 33 -6.51 13.64 -3.01
N ILE A 34 -7.44 13.95 -2.10
CA ILE A 34 -8.87 13.63 -2.24
C ILE A 34 -9.43 14.22 -3.53
N VAL A 35 -9.22 15.52 -3.76
CA VAL A 35 -9.72 16.20 -4.96
C VAL A 35 -9.11 15.59 -6.23
N LEU A 36 -7.82 15.24 -6.19
CA LEU A 36 -7.14 14.60 -7.31
C LEU A 36 -7.71 13.21 -7.61
N ALA A 37 -7.93 12.38 -6.58
CA ALA A 37 -8.53 11.05 -6.71
C ALA A 37 -9.92 11.11 -7.33
N LEU A 38 -10.76 12.05 -6.89
CA LEU A 38 -12.11 12.26 -7.45
C LEU A 38 -12.06 12.72 -8.91
N ARG A 39 -11.14 13.61 -9.27
CA ARG A 39 -10.97 14.05 -10.67
C ARG A 39 -10.49 12.92 -11.58
N LEU A 40 -9.56 12.10 -11.10
CA LEU A 40 -9.06 10.95 -11.83
C LEU A 40 -10.13 9.88 -12.00
N GLY A 41 -10.93 9.59 -10.97
CA GLY A 41 -12.08 8.68 -11.07
C GLY A 41 -13.06 9.12 -12.15
N ALA A 42 -13.47 10.39 -12.14
CA ALA A 42 -14.36 10.94 -13.16
C ALA A 42 -13.75 10.89 -14.57
N ALA A 43 -12.44 11.10 -14.70
CA ALA A 43 -11.75 11.02 -15.98
C ALA A 43 -11.65 9.58 -16.51
N VAL A 44 -11.50 8.60 -15.61
CA VAL A 44 -11.49 7.17 -15.96
C VAL A 44 -12.86 6.74 -16.49
N ASP A 45 -13.95 7.17 -15.85
CA ASP A 45 -15.31 6.84 -16.31
C ASP A 45 -15.67 7.45 -17.67
N ALA A 46 -15.07 8.59 -18.00
CA ALA A 46 -15.31 9.30 -19.26
C ALA A 46 -14.37 8.87 -20.41
N GLU A 47 -13.37 8.01 -20.14
CA GLU A 47 -12.34 7.65 -21.11
C GLU A 47 -12.67 6.32 -21.82
N GLU A 48 -12.67 6.35 -23.15
CA GLU A 48 -12.99 5.19 -23.99
C GLU A 48 -11.72 4.56 -24.61
N SER A 49 -10.59 5.29 -24.64
CA SER A 49 -9.31 4.81 -25.13
C SER A 49 -8.62 3.92 -24.10
N GLY A 50 -8.46 2.64 -24.42
CA GLY A 50 -7.83 1.67 -23.50
C GLY A 50 -6.41 2.02 -23.05
N ARG A 51 -5.61 2.73 -23.87
CA ARG A 51 -4.27 3.19 -23.46
C ARG A 51 -4.34 4.31 -22.45
N THR A 52 -5.15 5.33 -22.72
CA THR A 52 -5.32 6.47 -21.80
C THR A 52 -5.97 6.03 -20.50
N LEU A 53 -6.94 5.10 -20.59
CA LEU A 53 -7.58 4.47 -19.44
C LEU A 53 -6.56 3.80 -18.52
N ALA A 54 -5.63 3.00 -19.06
CA ALA A 54 -4.58 2.35 -18.27
C ALA A 54 -3.65 3.36 -17.57
N GLU A 55 -3.30 4.44 -18.26
CA GLU A 55 -2.48 5.52 -17.68
C GLU A 55 -3.21 6.26 -16.56
N LEU A 56 -4.50 6.58 -16.75
CA LEU A 56 -5.34 7.23 -15.74
C LEU A 56 -5.58 6.32 -14.53
N ALA A 57 -5.88 5.04 -14.77
CA ALA A 57 -6.06 4.03 -13.72
C ALA A 57 -4.77 3.86 -12.89
N GLY A 58 -3.60 3.84 -13.53
CA GLY A 58 -2.31 3.80 -12.84
C GLY A 58 -2.07 5.01 -11.94
N LYS A 59 -2.40 6.22 -12.42
CA LYS A 59 -2.29 7.46 -11.62
C LYS A 59 -3.28 7.46 -10.46
N LEU A 60 -4.51 7.02 -10.69
CA LEU A 60 -5.53 6.89 -9.64
C LEU A 60 -5.08 5.93 -8.54
N LEU A 61 -4.54 4.76 -8.90
CA LEU A 61 -4.01 3.80 -7.93
C LEU A 61 -2.85 4.36 -7.10
N ALA A 62 -1.98 5.18 -7.69
CA ALA A 62 -0.91 5.84 -6.95
C ALA A 62 -1.47 6.78 -5.88
N VAL A 63 -2.41 7.66 -6.24
CA VAL A 63 -3.06 8.59 -5.29
C VAL A 63 -3.81 7.84 -4.18
N LEU A 64 -4.56 6.80 -4.53
CA LEU A 64 -5.26 5.97 -3.55
C LEU A 64 -4.30 5.23 -2.61
N THR A 65 -3.09 4.90 -3.08
CA THR A 65 -2.06 4.27 -2.26
C THR A 65 -1.46 5.26 -1.27
N GLU A 66 -1.18 6.50 -1.70
CA GLU A 66 -0.71 7.57 -0.82
C GLU A 66 -1.73 7.89 0.29
N LEU A 67 -3.03 7.89 -0.05
CA LEU A 67 -4.12 8.10 0.89
C LEU A 67 -4.41 6.90 1.81
N GLY A 68 -3.70 5.76 1.67
CA GLY A 68 -4.00 4.57 2.45
C GLY A 68 -5.32 3.86 2.09
N ALA A 69 -5.95 4.23 0.96
CA ALA A 69 -7.24 3.71 0.52
C ALA A 69 -7.18 2.26 -0.01
N THR A 70 -5.98 1.71 -0.24
CA THR A 70 -5.81 0.34 -0.73
C THR A 70 -5.51 -0.64 0.43
N PRO A 71 -5.99 -1.91 0.37
CA PRO A 71 -5.61 -2.94 1.34
C PRO A 71 -4.09 -3.17 1.43
N ALA A 72 -3.35 -2.91 0.35
CA ALA A 72 -1.89 -2.98 0.33
C ALA A 72 -1.24 -1.84 1.12
N ALA A 73 -1.72 -0.60 0.96
CA ALA A 73 -1.25 0.55 1.72
C ALA A 73 -1.57 0.44 3.21
N ARG A 74 -2.77 -0.05 3.57
CA ARG A 74 -3.10 -0.32 4.99
C ARG A 74 -2.19 -1.37 5.63
N LYS A 75 -1.76 -2.38 4.87
CA LYS A 75 -0.77 -3.38 5.33
C LYS A 75 0.62 -2.81 5.52
N SER A 76 1.02 -1.77 4.78
CA SER A 76 2.32 -1.10 4.96
C SER A 76 2.34 -0.07 6.10
N ILE A 77 1.17 0.41 6.55
CA ILE A 77 1.04 1.32 7.70
C ILE A 77 1.14 0.56 9.03
N VAL A 78 0.93 -0.76 9.03
CA VAL A 78 1.27 -1.59 10.19
C VAL A 78 2.78 -1.45 10.42
N PRO A 79 3.24 -0.95 11.57
CA PRO A 79 4.67 -0.88 11.88
C PRO A 79 5.22 -2.28 11.67
N GLN A 80 6.12 -2.43 10.71
CA GLN A 80 6.84 -3.67 10.50
C GLN A 80 7.47 -4.00 11.85
N ALA A 81 6.91 -5.02 12.52
CA ALA A 81 7.26 -5.35 13.89
C ALA A 81 8.78 -5.28 14.02
N ALA A 82 9.23 -4.47 14.99
CA ALA A 82 10.65 -4.26 15.28
C ALA A 82 11.41 -5.58 15.14
N PRO A 83 12.61 -5.60 14.54
CA PRO A 83 13.34 -6.84 14.28
C PRO A 83 13.35 -7.65 15.56
N THR A 84 12.59 -8.75 15.57
CA THR A 84 12.47 -9.61 16.73
C THR A 84 13.88 -9.97 17.14
N ALA A 85 14.25 -9.66 18.39
CA ALA A 85 15.56 -9.94 18.93
C ALA A 85 15.97 -11.36 18.51
N ARG A 86 17.15 -11.49 17.87
CA ARG A 86 17.61 -12.76 17.31
C ARG A 86 17.48 -13.83 18.39
N SER A 87 16.82 -14.93 18.05
CA SER A 87 16.65 -16.03 18.99
C SER A 87 18.01 -16.55 19.46
N ALA A 88 18.09 -17.06 20.68
CA ALA A 88 19.34 -17.63 21.23
C ALA A 88 19.94 -18.71 20.30
N ALA A 89 19.08 -19.43 19.58
CA ALA A 89 19.48 -20.42 18.58
C ALA A 89 20.19 -19.81 17.36
N GLN A 90 19.79 -18.62 16.92
CA GLN A 90 20.46 -17.90 15.82
C GLN A 90 21.82 -17.36 16.26
N LEU A 91 21.92 -16.80 17.47
CA LEU A 91 23.19 -16.33 18.02
C LEU A 91 24.20 -17.47 18.18
N ALA A 92 23.76 -18.64 18.66
CA ALA A 92 24.60 -19.82 18.79
C ALA A 92 25.10 -20.35 17.42
N LYS A 93 24.27 -20.28 16.38
CA LYS A 93 24.67 -20.67 15.02
C LYS A 93 25.71 -19.72 14.42
N ASP A 94 25.53 -18.41 14.63
CA ASP A 94 26.48 -17.40 14.15
C ASP A 94 27.84 -17.54 14.86
N GLU A 95 27.84 -17.82 16.16
CA GLU A 95 29.06 -18.08 16.94
C GLU A 95 29.80 -19.34 16.46
N LEU A 96 29.07 -20.43 16.19
CA LEU A 96 29.65 -21.66 15.63
C LEU A 96 30.25 -21.43 14.24
N LYS A 97 29.59 -20.61 13.41
CA LYS A 97 30.07 -20.26 12.07
C LYS A 97 31.34 -19.41 12.16
N ALA A 98 31.39 -18.42 13.05
CA ALA A 98 32.59 -17.61 13.29
C ALA A 98 33.79 -18.47 13.76
N ARG A 99 33.56 -19.40 14.69
CA ARG A 99 34.59 -20.35 15.17
C ARG A 99 35.09 -21.31 14.09
N ARG A 100 34.27 -21.61 13.07
CA ARG A 100 34.67 -22.46 11.95
C ARG A 100 35.53 -21.70 10.94
N VAL A 101 35.18 -20.44 10.67
CA VAL A 101 35.96 -19.55 9.80
C VAL A 101 37.34 -19.28 10.40
N ALA A 102 37.42 -18.96 11.70
CA ALA A 102 38.70 -18.72 12.37
C ALA A 102 39.66 -19.93 12.30
N ARG A 103 39.14 -21.16 12.40
CA ARG A 103 39.95 -22.38 12.26
C ARG A 103 40.39 -22.69 10.83
N GLN A 104 39.69 -22.17 9.82
CA GLN A 104 40.06 -22.36 8.41
C GLN A 104 41.13 -21.36 7.97
N THR A 105 41.18 -20.17 8.58
CA THR A 105 42.16 -19.14 8.26
C THR A 105 43.53 -19.37 8.93
N ASP A 106 43.57 -20.04 10.08
CA ASP A 106 44.83 -20.36 10.82
C ASP A 106 45.52 -21.65 10.34
N GLY A 107 44.95 -22.36 9.37
CA GLY A 107 45.48 -23.64 8.85
C GLY A 107 46.17 -23.55 7.48
N THR A 108 46.40 -22.34 6.95
CA THR A 108 47.13 -22.14 5.68
C THR A 108 48.41 -21.37 5.96
N GLY A 109 49.42 -22.10 6.43
CA GLY A 109 50.81 -21.66 6.60
C GLY A 109 51.73 -22.84 6.34
#